data_AF-A0A7V2SJT5-F1
#
_entry.id   AF-A0A7V2SJT5-F1
#
_cell.length_a   1.000
_cell.length_b   1.000
_cell.length_c   1.000
_cell.angle_alpha   90.00
_cell.angle_beta   90.00
_cell.angle_gamma   90.00
#
_symmetry.space_group_name_H-M   'P 1'
#
loop_
_entity.id
_entity.type
_entity.pdbx_description
1 polymer ?
#
loop_
_entity_poly.entity_id
_entity_poly.type
_entity_poly.pdbx_seq_one_letter_code
_entity_poly.pdbx_strand_id
1 'polypeptide(L)' 'MCPQHCLELNEEQKVEFLRPQDCTGCRICEWLCPDFAIKVQKIAAVDNPVAQVRVEV' A
#
# COMPACT_ATOMS: atom_id res chain seq x y z
N MET A 1 -5.05 -0.90 9.46
CA MET A 1 -6.14 0.06 9.18
C MET A 1 -5.59 1.10 8.22
N CYS A 2 -6.11 1.16 7.00
CA CYS A 2 -5.68 2.15 6.01
C CYS A 2 -6.69 3.30 6.01
N PRO A 3 -6.28 4.57 6.24
CA PRO A 3 -7.22 5.69 6.29
C PRO A 3 -7.92 5.95 4.96
N GLN A 4 -7.25 5.65 3.84
CA GLN A 4 -7.82 5.77 2.49
C GLN A 4 -8.47 4.49 1.97
N HIS A 5 -8.50 3.41 2.77
CA HIS A 5 -9.08 2.12 2.37
C HIS A 5 -8.55 1.59 1.02
N CYS A 6 -7.25 1.79 0.76
CA CYS A 6 -6.62 1.35 -0.50
C CYS A 6 -6.32 -0.16 -0.56
N LEU A 7 -6.60 -0.90 0.51
CA LEU A 7 -6.24 -2.30 0.72
C LEU A 7 -7.51 -3.16 0.81
N GLU A 8 -7.50 -4.31 0.15
CA GLU A 8 -8.56 -5.32 0.23
C GLU A 8 -7.96 -6.72 0.44
N LEU A 9 -8.72 -7.62 1.05
CA LEU A 9 -8.30 -9.01 1.23
C LEU A 9 -8.89 -9.84 0.08
N ASN A 10 -8.04 -10.55 -0.65
CA ASN A 10 -8.49 -11.49 -1.67
C ASN A 10 -8.90 -12.84 -1.05
N GLU A 11 -9.37 -13.76 -1.89
CA GLU A 11 -9.86 -15.09 -1.48
C GLU A 11 -8.77 -15.96 -0.83
N GLU A 12 -7.49 -15.67 -1.09
CA GLU A 12 -6.34 -16.36 -0.50
C GLU A 12 -5.88 -15.72 0.82
N GLN A 13 -6.69 -14.82 1.40
CA GLN A 13 -6.34 -14.03 2.58
C GLN A 13 -5.08 -13.17 2.39
N LYS A 14 -4.71 -12.86 1.14
CA LYS A 14 -3.63 -11.93 0.83
C LYS A 14 -4.20 -10.53 0.69
N VAL A 15 -3.45 -9.55 1.19
CA VAL A 15 -3.79 -8.14 1.06
C VAL A 15 -3.39 -7.66 -0.33
N GLU A 16 -4.33 -7.15 -1.10
CA GLU A 16 -4.09 -6.56 -2.42
C GLU A 16 -4.41 -5.05 -2.43
N PHE A 17 -3.69 -4.30 -3.27
CA PHE A 17 -3.95 -2.88 -3.48
C PHE A 17 -4.94 -2.67 -4.63
N LEU A 18 -6.15 -2.21 -4.31
CA LEU A 18 -7.13 -1.79 -5.32
C LEU A 18 -6.72 -0.47 -6.00
N ARG A 19 -6.14 0.45 -5.22
CA ARG A 19 -5.84 1.83 -5.66
C ARG A 19 -4.54 2.33 -5.05
N PRO A 20 -3.38 1.89 -5.56
CA PRO A 20 -2.09 2.38 -5.07
C PRO A 20 -1.92 3.89 -5.26
N GLN A 21 -2.61 4.51 -6.22
CA GLN A 21 -2.60 5.95 -6.45
C GLN A 21 -3.23 6.79 -5.32
N ASP A 22 -4.17 6.21 -4.57
CA ASP A 22 -4.80 6.86 -3.40
C ASP A 22 -3.95 6.66 -2.14
N CYS A 23 -2.84 5.92 -2.22
CA CYS A 23 -1.99 5.68 -1.08
C CYS A 23 -1.13 6.92 -0.78
N THR A 24 -1.38 7.58 0.35
CA THR A 24 -0.57 8.72 0.83
C THR A 24 0.81 8.31 1.36
N GLY A 25 1.07 7.01 1.47
CA GLY A 25 2.29 6.45 2.05
C GLY A 25 2.39 6.70 3.56
N CYS A 26 1.27 6.57 4.29
CA CYS A 26 1.21 6.70 5.76
C CYS A 26 1.98 5.62 6.53
N ARG A 27 2.35 4.51 5.87
CA ARG A 27 3.08 3.36 6.45
C ARG A 27 2.37 2.60 7.58
N ILE A 28 1.13 2.93 7.90
CA ILE A 28 0.38 2.26 8.97
C ILE A 28 0.14 0.77 8.64
N CYS A 29 -0.11 0.44 7.37
CA CYS A 29 -0.30 -0.95 6.94
C CYS A 29 0.97 -1.80 7.08
N GLU A 30 2.14 -1.24 6.80
CA GLU A 30 3.45 -1.87 7.01
C GLU A 30 3.70 -2.15 8.49
N TRP A 31 3.38 -1.20 9.38
CA TRP A 31 3.52 -1.36 10.82
C TRP A 31 2.52 -2.31 11.46
N LEU A 32 1.30 -2.39 10.92
CA LEU A 32 0.25 -3.23 11.48
C LEU A 32 0.35 -4.69 11.01
N CYS A 33 1.03 -4.95 9.89
CA CYS A 33 1.19 -6.30 9.38
C CYS A 33 2.15 -7.09 10.29
N PRO A 34 1.67 -8.12 11.03
CA PRO A 34 2.50 -8.86 11.97
C PRO A 34 3.57 -9.70 11.26
N ASP A 35 3.33 -10.08 10.01
CA ASP A 35 4.23 -10.87 9.17
C ASP A 35 5.21 -10.00 8.35
N PHE A 36 5.11 -8.66 8.47
CA PHE A 36 5.87 -7.70 7.65
C PHE A 36 5.73 -7.92 6.13
N ALA A 37 4.64 -8.54 5.70
CA ALA A 37 4.30 -8.78 4.30
C ALA A 37 3.80 -7.51 3.58
N ILE A 38 3.98 -6.32 4.13
CA ILE A 38 3.57 -5.08 3.48
C ILE A 38 4.74 -4.12 3.58
N LYS A 39 5.27 -3.68 2.44
CA LYS A 39 6.35 -2.69 2.38
C LYS A 39 5.92 -1.42 1.65
N VAL A 40 6.02 -0.24 2.26
CA VAL A 40 5.54 1.01 1.65
C VAL A 40 6.71 1.82 1.07
N GLN A 41 6.88 1.75 -0.25
CA GLN A 41 7.92 2.52 -0.96
C GLN A 41 7.32 3.69 -1.74
N LYS A 42 7.72 4.94 -1.41
CA LYS A 42 7.35 6.11 -2.21
C LYS A 42 8.28 6.21 -3.40
N ILE A 43 7.74 5.99 -4.60
CA ILE A 43 8.48 6.18 -5.84
C ILE A 43 8.24 7.63 -6.26
N ALA A 44 9.28 8.46 -6.21
CA ALA A 44 9.25 9.78 -6.81
C ALA A 44 9.35 9.62 -8.33
N ALA A 45 8.21 9.40 -8.99
CA ALA A 45 8.15 9.45 -10.44
C ALA A 45 8.37 10.90 -10.88
N VAL A 46 9.37 11.14 -11.72
CA VAL A 46 9.77 12.47 -12.23
C VAL A 46 8.67 13.10 -13.12
N ASP A 47 7.65 12.32 -13.47
CA ASP A 47 6.62 12.62 -14.47
C ASP A 47 5.19 12.31 -14.00
N ASN A 48 4.97 11.95 -12.71
CA ASN A 48 3.63 11.64 -12.22
C ASN A 48 3.38 12.08 -10.76
N PRO A 49 2.46 13.03 -10.50
CA PRO A 49 2.21 13.57 -9.16
C PRO A 49 1.40 12.65 -8.23
N VAL A 50 0.88 11.51 -8.71
CA VAL A 50 0.30 10.50 -7.82
C VAL A 50 1.41 9.62 -7.27
N ALA A 51 1.57 9.65 -5.95
CA ALA A 51 2.52 8.84 -5.20
C ALA A 51 2.33 7.36 -5.56
N GLN A 52 3.20 6.83 -6.42
CA GLN A 52 3.22 5.40 -6.69
C GLN A 52 3.81 4.72 -5.45
N VAL A 53 2.93 4.10 -4.67
CA VAL A 53 3.34 3.26 -3.55
C VAL A 53 3.44 1.84 -4.04
N ARG A 54 4.67 1.32 -4.12
CA ARG A 54 4.90 -0.10 -4.40
C ARG A 54 4.85 -0.86 -3.08
N VAL A 55 3.94 -1.83 -3.01
CA VAL A 55 3.81 -2.76 -1.88
C VAL A 55 4.01 -4.17 -2.39
N GLU A 56 4.95 -4.87 -1.75
CA GLU A 56 5.25 -6.28 -1.99
C GLU A 56 4.61 -7.07 -0.86
N VAL A 57 3.77 -8.04 -1.23
CA VAL A 57 3.01 -8.97 -0.38
C VAL A 57 3.53 -10.38 -0.56
#